data_AF-Q25606-F1
#
_entry.id   AF-Q25606-F1
#
_cell.length_a   1.000
_cell.length_b   1.000
_cell.length_c   1.000
_cell.angle_alpha   90.00
_cell.angle_beta   90.00
_cell.angle_gamma   90.00
#
_symmetry.space_group_name_H-M   'P 1'
#
loop_
_entity.id
_entity.type
_entity.pdbx_description
1 polymer ?
#
loop_
_entity_poly.entity_id
_entity_poly.type
_entity_poly.pdbx_seq_one_letter_code
_entity_poly.pdbx_strand_id
1 'polypeptide(L)'
;MTTKFLIAFGLVILLSIPHCAAEEDFEEEGEGEEMPEDNDDAQPEDIDGGDEEGGNDENEDVPRGSFVNSMGTKKQCKEHPDCYDQREPGDWCILKPDEKWTNRGCFCSSKGECTIERQKGDGFEHTYCSPDENWTCKYD
;
A
#
# COMPACT_ATOMS: atom_id res chain seq x y z
N MET A 1 38.76 9.24 52.58
CA MET A 1 38.19 10.12 51.55
C MET A 1 37.47 9.25 50.55
N THR A 2 36.19 9.53 50.42
CA THR A 2 35.14 8.69 49.84
C THR A 2 35.04 8.88 48.32
N THR A 3 34.93 7.74 47.65
CA THR A 3 34.12 7.45 46.46
C THR A 3 34.42 8.09 45.11
N LYS A 4 34.59 7.19 44.14
CA LYS A 4 34.76 7.32 42.70
C LYS A 4 33.43 7.72 42.03
N PHE A 5 33.49 8.58 41.00
CA PHE A 5 32.44 8.66 39.97
C PHE A 5 33.08 8.95 38.60
N LEU A 6 33.05 7.95 37.73
CA LEU A 6 33.13 8.14 36.28
C LEU A 6 31.95 7.36 35.70
N ILE A 7 30.96 8.07 35.18
CA ILE A 7 29.77 7.50 34.53
C ILE A 7 30.09 7.40 33.04
N ALA A 8 30.31 6.18 32.55
CA ALA A 8 30.29 5.87 31.14
C ALA A 8 28.84 5.53 30.76
N PHE A 9 28.23 6.32 29.88
CA PHE A 9 26.90 6.03 29.33
C PHE A 9 27.02 4.94 28.26
N GLY A 10 26.73 3.69 28.65
CA GLY A 10 26.54 2.58 27.72
C GLY A 10 25.08 2.52 27.27
N LEU A 11 24.83 2.84 26.00
CA LEU A 11 23.53 2.69 25.36
C LEU A 11 23.51 1.31 24.67
N VAL A 12 22.95 0.31 25.34
CA VAL A 12 22.74 -1.03 24.77
C VAL A 12 21.26 -1.11 24.37
N ILE A 13 20.98 -0.99 23.08
CA ILE A 13 19.64 -1.23 22.53
C ILE A 13 19.48 -2.74 22.39
N LEU A 14 18.68 -3.35 23.27
CA LEU A 14 18.26 -4.75 23.16
C LEU A 14 17.24 -4.85 22.02
N LEU A 15 17.68 -5.38 20.87
CA LEU A 15 16.80 -5.84 19.81
C LEU A 15 16.11 -7.13 20.28
N SER A 16 14.88 -7.01 20.76
CA SER A 16 13.99 -8.15 21.02
C SER A 16 13.50 -8.72 19.68
N ILE A 17 14.24 -9.69 19.15
CA ILE A 17 13.80 -10.54 18.03
C ILE A 17 12.81 -11.56 18.61
N PRO A 18 11.54 -11.65 18.16
CA PRO A 18 10.71 -12.80 18.48
C PRO A 18 11.28 -14.00 17.71
N HIS A 19 11.95 -14.89 18.42
CA HIS A 19 12.24 -16.23 17.92
C HIS A 19 10.91 -16.99 17.90
N CYS A 20 10.36 -17.22 16.71
CA CYS A 20 9.46 -18.34 16.48
C CYS A 20 10.31 -19.61 16.62
N ALA A 21 10.40 -20.15 17.84
CA ALA A 21 10.89 -21.49 18.08
C ALA A 21 9.67 -22.41 18.11
N ALA A 22 9.59 -23.33 17.15
CA ALA A 22 8.75 -24.50 17.25
C ALA A 22 9.25 -25.30 18.47
N GLU A 23 8.39 -25.50 19.46
CA GLU A 23 8.69 -26.33 20.62
C GLU A 23 8.25 -27.76 20.31
N GLU A 24 9.22 -28.65 20.42
CA GLU A 24 9.08 -30.09 20.26
C GLU A 24 8.49 -30.71 21.54
N ASP A 25 7.76 -31.80 21.31
CA ASP A 25 6.97 -32.65 22.22
C ASP A 25 7.42 -32.76 23.69
N PHE A 26 6.48 -32.50 24.60
CA PHE A 26 6.47 -33.01 25.97
C PHE A 26 5.15 -33.75 26.23
N GLU A 27 5.23 -35.08 26.36
CA GLU A 27 4.15 -35.90 26.90
C GLU A 27 4.27 -35.98 28.43
N GLU A 28 3.22 -35.63 29.18
CA GLU A 28 2.86 -36.33 30.42
C GLU A 28 1.37 -36.11 30.75
N GLU A 29 0.72 -37.20 31.15
CA GLU A 29 -0.73 -37.44 31.20
C GLU A 29 -1.46 -36.76 32.37
N GLY A 30 -2.74 -36.43 32.17
CA GLY A 30 -3.61 -35.85 33.21
C GLY A 30 -5.09 -35.77 32.80
N GLU A 31 -5.75 -36.92 32.82
CA GLU A 31 -7.19 -37.20 33.06
C GLU A 31 -8.24 -36.06 33.18
N GLY A 32 -9.25 -36.12 32.30
CA GLY A 32 -10.65 -35.82 32.61
C GLY A 32 -11.17 -34.41 32.26
N GLU A 33 -12.00 -34.29 31.23
CA GLU A 33 -13.48 -34.21 31.33
C GLU A 33 -14.08 -33.83 29.96
N GLU A 34 -15.21 -34.47 29.65
CA GLU A 34 -15.89 -34.46 28.37
C GLU A 34 -16.63 -33.13 28.13
N MET A 35 -16.39 -32.45 26.99
CA MET A 35 -17.18 -31.30 26.55
C MET A 35 -17.79 -31.60 25.17
N PRO A 36 -19.11 -31.39 24.99
CA PRO A 36 -19.86 -31.93 23.87
C PRO A 36 -19.57 -31.21 22.55
N GLU A 37 -19.65 -31.97 21.46
CA GLU A 37 -19.83 -31.45 20.11
C GLU A 37 -21.18 -30.72 20.04
N ASP A 38 -21.14 -29.42 19.71
CA ASP A 38 -22.24 -28.76 19.03
C ASP A 38 -21.66 -27.87 17.94
N ASN A 39 -22.42 -27.84 16.86
CA ASN A 39 -22.02 -27.66 15.49
C ASN A 39 -22.65 -26.36 14.98
N ASP A 40 -21.82 -25.39 14.58
CA ASP A 40 -22.28 -24.27 13.78
C ASP A 40 -21.20 -23.84 12.77
N ASP A 41 -21.45 -24.30 11.54
CA ASP A 41 -20.91 -23.88 10.26
C ASP A 41 -20.31 -22.46 10.22
N ALA A 42 -18.99 -22.41 10.11
CA ALA A 42 -18.30 -21.30 9.47
C ALA A 42 -17.19 -21.86 8.58
N GLN A 43 -17.55 -22.34 7.39
CA GLN A 43 -16.59 -22.44 6.31
C GLN A 43 -16.09 -21.02 5.98
N PRO A 44 -14.78 -20.75 6.04
CA PRO A 44 -14.22 -19.64 5.27
C PRO A 44 -14.22 -20.11 3.81
N GLU A 45 -15.35 -19.94 3.13
CA GLU A 45 -15.40 -20.09 1.67
C GLU A 45 -14.57 -18.96 1.09
N ASP A 46 -13.49 -19.35 0.42
CA ASP A 46 -12.57 -18.50 -0.32
C ASP A 46 -13.34 -17.53 -1.23
N ILE A 47 -13.41 -16.25 -0.87
CA ILE A 47 -13.69 -15.21 -1.87
C ILE A 47 -12.36 -14.86 -2.51
N ASP A 48 -11.98 -15.76 -3.40
CA ASP A 48 -11.40 -15.51 -4.72
C ASP A 48 -10.98 -14.05 -4.90
N GLY A 49 -9.71 -13.80 -4.61
CA GLY A 49 -9.03 -12.60 -5.08
C GLY A 49 -9.02 -12.67 -6.59
N GLY A 50 -10.09 -12.14 -7.19
CA GLY A 50 -10.29 -12.10 -8.62
C GLY A 50 -9.15 -11.34 -9.28
N ASP A 51 -8.13 -12.08 -9.66
CA ASP A 51 -7.16 -11.76 -10.70
C ASP A 51 -7.89 -11.77 -12.04
N GLU A 52 -8.83 -10.84 -12.22
CA GLU A 52 -9.61 -10.74 -13.46
C GLU A 52 -9.08 -9.55 -14.26
N GLU A 53 -8.28 -9.92 -15.26
CA GLU A 53 -7.95 -9.15 -16.46
C GLU A 53 -7.04 -7.94 -16.21
N GLY A 54 -5.83 -8.22 -15.72
CA GLY A 54 -4.66 -7.45 -16.09
C GLY A 54 -4.45 -7.55 -17.60
N GLY A 55 -5.27 -6.83 -18.36
CA GLY A 55 -5.08 -6.63 -19.79
C GLY A 55 -3.65 -6.17 -19.97
N ASN A 56 -2.87 -6.97 -20.70
CA ASN A 56 -1.51 -6.65 -21.08
C ASN A 56 -1.60 -5.43 -22.00
N ASP A 57 -1.67 -4.25 -21.37
CA ASP A 57 -1.67 -2.96 -22.04
C ASP A 57 -0.27 -2.89 -22.64
N GLU A 58 -0.19 -3.23 -23.93
CA GLU A 58 1.02 -3.25 -24.75
C GLU A 58 1.76 -1.91 -24.78
N ASN A 59 1.22 -0.88 -24.10
CA ASN A 59 1.87 0.36 -23.75
C ASN A 59 1.64 0.76 -22.28
N GLU A 60 2.26 0.03 -21.34
CA GLU A 60 2.22 0.34 -19.90
C GLU A 60 2.67 1.77 -19.56
N ASP A 61 3.41 2.48 -20.41
CA ASP A 61 3.82 3.86 -20.16
C ASP A 61 2.90 4.91 -20.80
N VAL A 62 1.94 4.53 -21.64
CA VAL A 62 1.03 5.49 -22.29
C VAL A 62 -0.17 5.74 -21.37
N PRO A 63 -0.43 6.99 -20.95
CA PRO A 63 -1.61 7.33 -20.18
C PRO A 63 -2.88 7.11 -20.99
N ARG A 64 -3.89 6.51 -20.37
CA ARG A 64 -5.18 6.27 -21.01
C ARG A 64 -6.08 7.50 -20.92
N GLY A 65 -6.98 7.62 -21.89
CA GLY A 65 -8.01 8.65 -21.88
C GLY A 65 -7.50 10.08 -22.05
N SER A 66 -8.35 11.05 -21.71
CA SER A 66 -8.04 12.47 -21.91
C SER A 66 -7.29 13.07 -20.72
N PHE A 67 -6.38 14.00 -21.00
CA PHE A 67 -5.77 14.81 -19.95
C PHE A 67 -6.82 15.78 -19.37
N VAL A 68 -6.92 15.84 -18.05
CA VAL A 68 -7.78 16.80 -17.35
C VAL A 68 -6.97 17.61 -16.32
N ASN A 69 -7.36 18.87 -16.14
CA ASN A 69 -6.72 19.73 -15.15
C ASN A 69 -7.06 19.25 -13.73
N SER A 70 -6.07 19.28 -12.85
CA SER A 70 -6.17 18.88 -11.45
C SER A 70 -5.23 19.74 -10.59
N MET A 71 -5.09 19.40 -9.30
CA MET A 71 -4.04 19.94 -8.42
C MET A 71 -2.65 19.30 -8.65
N GLY A 72 -2.54 18.38 -9.60
CA GLY A 72 -1.28 17.79 -10.04
C GLY A 72 -0.34 18.82 -10.65
N THR A 73 0.96 18.64 -10.44
CA THR A 73 2.01 19.50 -11.01
C THR A 73 2.94 18.65 -11.86
N LYS A 74 3.22 19.12 -13.08
CA LYS A 74 4.12 18.43 -14.01
C LYS A 74 5.50 18.21 -13.38
N LYS A 75 5.86 16.94 -13.18
CA LYS A 75 7.21 16.48 -12.81
C LYS A 75 7.80 15.68 -13.95
N GLN A 76 9.05 15.97 -14.31
CA GLN A 76 9.78 15.19 -15.32
C GLN A 76 10.32 13.89 -14.71
N CYS A 77 10.31 12.83 -15.50
CA CYS A 77 10.84 11.51 -15.13
C CYS A 77 11.53 10.86 -16.33
N LYS A 78 12.40 9.90 -16.04
CA LYS A 78 13.01 8.99 -17.02
C LYS A 78 12.51 7.57 -16.84
N GLU A 79 12.31 7.16 -15.59
CA GLU A 79 11.89 5.82 -15.22
C GLU A 79 10.79 5.88 -14.15
N HIS A 80 10.03 4.80 -13.99
CA HIS A 80 8.94 4.71 -13.01
C HIS A 80 9.36 5.07 -11.57
N PRO A 81 10.56 4.69 -11.06
CA PRO A 81 11.01 5.09 -9.72
C PRO A 81 11.14 6.59 -9.49
N ASP A 82 11.31 7.39 -10.54
CA ASP A 82 11.35 8.85 -10.42
C ASP A 82 10.00 9.43 -9.95
N CYS A 83 8.91 8.65 -9.97
CA CYS A 83 7.58 9.07 -9.54
C CYS A 83 7.16 8.55 -8.16
N TYR A 84 8.02 7.80 -7.45
CA TYR A 84 7.70 7.22 -6.14
C TYR A 84 7.49 8.23 -5.01
N ASP A 85 7.98 9.46 -5.16
CA ASP A 85 7.75 10.57 -4.23
C ASP A 85 6.50 11.40 -4.60
N GLN A 86 5.66 10.90 -5.50
CA GLN A 86 4.43 11.54 -5.92
C GLN A 86 3.19 10.77 -5.45
N ARG A 87 2.10 11.50 -5.28
CA ARG A 87 0.74 11.06 -4.94
C ARG A 87 -0.22 11.43 -6.07
N GLU A 88 -1.43 10.90 -6.00
CA GLU A 88 -2.56 11.45 -6.75
C GLU A 88 -2.75 12.96 -6.50
N PRO A 89 -3.34 13.73 -7.42
CA PRO A 89 -3.75 15.09 -7.13
C PRO A 89 -4.64 15.20 -5.89
N GLY A 90 -4.47 16.28 -5.13
CA GLY A 90 -5.28 16.52 -3.93
C GLY A 90 -6.79 16.55 -4.19
N ASP A 91 -7.24 16.95 -5.37
CA ASP A 91 -8.65 16.93 -5.80
C ASP A 91 -9.11 15.58 -6.36
N TRP A 92 -8.23 14.58 -6.40
CA TRP A 92 -8.52 13.20 -6.79
C TRP A 92 -8.42 12.21 -5.62
N CYS A 93 -8.00 12.65 -4.43
CA CYS A 93 -7.85 11.79 -3.25
C CYS A 93 -9.14 11.06 -2.84
N ILE A 94 -10.30 11.66 -3.12
CA ILE A 94 -11.62 11.07 -2.89
C ILE A 94 -12.30 10.94 -4.25
N LEU A 95 -12.45 9.70 -4.71
CA LEU A 95 -13.11 9.41 -5.96
C LEU A 95 -14.63 9.62 -5.85
N LYS A 96 -15.23 10.11 -6.94
CA LYS A 96 -16.69 10.19 -7.08
C LYS A 96 -17.29 8.80 -7.31
N PRO A 97 -18.62 8.63 -7.13
CA PRO A 97 -19.27 7.32 -7.29
C PRO A 97 -19.07 6.67 -8.67
N ASP A 98 -18.83 7.45 -9.72
CA ASP A 98 -18.58 6.99 -11.10
C ASP A 98 -17.09 6.83 -11.44
N GLU A 99 -16.20 7.00 -10.47
CA GLU A 99 -14.75 6.99 -10.65
C GLU A 99 -14.11 5.80 -9.91
N LYS A 100 -13.06 5.21 -10.49
CA LYS A 100 -12.28 4.11 -9.89
C LYS A 100 -10.79 4.28 -10.12
N TRP A 101 -9.98 3.87 -9.15
CA TRP A 101 -8.54 3.81 -9.32
C TRP A 101 -8.14 2.71 -10.28
N THR A 102 -7.09 2.98 -11.05
CA THR A 102 -6.36 1.93 -11.76
C THR A 102 -5.30 1.34 -10.82
N ASN A 103 -4.75 0.18 -11.18
CA ASN A 103 -3.66 -0.47 -10.45
C ASN A 103 -2.27 0.15 -10.73
N ARG A 104 -2.17 1.18 -11.58
CA ARG A 104 -0.90 1.76 -12.02
C ARG A 104 -0.31 2.80 -11.09
N GLY A 105 -1.14 3.44 -10.25
CA GLY A 105 -0.72 4.57 -9.43
C GLY A 105 -0.06 5.68 -10.27
N CYS A 106 0.87 6.42 -9.65
CA CYS A 106 1.74 7.35 -10.37
C CYS A 106 2.82 6.60 -11.14
N PHE A 107 2.89 6.80 -12.46
CA PHE A 107 3.88 6.18 -13.32
C PHE A 107 4.61 7.22 -14.19
N CYS A 108 5.80 6.86 -14.68
CA CYS A 108 6.50 7.69 -15.64
C CYS A 108 5.92 7.45 -17.04
N SER A 109 5.22 8.45 -17.58
CA SER A 109 4.59 8.29 -18.89
C SER A 109 5.58 8.29 -20.05
N SER A 110 5.14 7.86 -21.22
CA SER A 110 5.91 7.92 -22.47
C SER A 110 6.34 9.35 -22.88
N LYS A 111 5.76 10.38 -22.24
CA LYS A 111 6.15 11.79 -22.39
C LYS A 111 7.24 12.23 -21.40
N GLY A 112 7.73 11.34 -20.54
CA GLY A 112 8.68 11.66 -19.48
C GLY A 112 8.06 12.51 -18.38
N GLU A 113 6.79 12.26 -18.05
CA GLU A 113 6.01 13.01 -17.07
C GLU A 113 5.33 12.07 -16.07
N CYS A 114 5.49 12.34 -14.76
CA CYS A 114 4.77 11.59 -13.72
C CYS A 114 3.26 11.82 -13.84
N THR A 115 2.55 10.76 -14.19
CA THR A 115 1.14 10.77 -14.56
C THR A 115 0.40 9.74 -13.73
N ILE A 116 -0.85 10.06 -13.37
CA ILE A 116 -1.79 9.13 -12.77
C ILE A 116 -3.07 9.13 -13.59
N GLU A 117 -3.76 8.01 -13.57
CA GLU A 117 -5.02 7.82 -14.28
C GLU A 117 -6.06 7.14 -13.39
N ARG A 118 -7.32 7.42 -13.72
CA ARG A 118 -8.50 6.82 -13.10
C ARG A 118 -9.50 6.45 -14.18
N GLN A 119 -10.31 5.43 -13.91
CA GLN A 119 -11.50 5.16 -14.69
C GLN A 119 -12.60 6.15 -14.29
N LYS A 120 -13.38 6.61 -15.28
CA LYS A 120 -14.58 7.43 -15.07
C LYS A 120 -15.66 7.04 -16.08
N GLY A 121 -16.77 6.52 -15.58
CA GLY A 121 -17.77 5.86 -16.42
C GLY A 121 -17.13 4.74 -17.26
N ASP A 122 -17.36 4.77 -18.57
CA ASP A 122 -16.83 3.78 -19.53
C ASP A 122 -15.43 4.13 -20.08
N GLY A 123 -14.81 5.20 -19.59
CA GLY A 123 -13.53 5.70 -20.10
C GLY A 123 -12.47 5.94 -19.03
N PHE A 124 -11.36 6.55 -19.45
CA PHE A 124 -10.26 6.96 -18.57
C PHE A 124 -10.05 8.47 -18.61
N GLU A 125 -9.52 9.01 -17.53
CA GLU A 125 -8.95 10.34 -17.44
C GLU A 125 -7.55 10.22 -16.84
N HIS A 126 -6.62 11.06 -17.29
CA HIS A 126 -5.29 11.15 -16.70
C HIS A 126 -4.92 12.59 -16.39
N THR A 127 -3.97 12.75 -15.48
CA THR A 127 -3.45 14.05 -15.06
C THR A 127 -2.07 13.91 -14.43
N TYR A 128 -1.43 15.03 -14.10
CA TYR A 128 -0.13 14.98 -13.41
C TYR A 128 -0.29 14.50 -11.98
N CYS A 129 0.73 13.84 -11.44
CA CYS A 129 0.81 13.57 -10.01
C CYS A 129 1.11 14.85 -9.19
N SER A 130 0.97 14.77 -7.87
CA SER A 130 1.36 15.82 -6.93
C SER A 130 2.53 15.36 -6.06
N PRO A 131 3.47 16.24 -5.65
CA PRO A 131 4.49 15.88 -4.68
C PRO A 131 3.89 15.37 -3.37
N ASP A 132 4.48 14.33 -2.78
CA ASP A 132 4.11 13.83 -1.44
C ASP A 132 4.40 14.89 -0.34
N GLU A 133 5.41 15.75 -0.58
CA GLU A 133 5.74 16.84 0.33
C GLU A 133 4.58 17.84 0.44
N ASN A 134 4.05 18.01 1.66
CA ASN A 134 2.90 18.86 1.97
C ASN A 134 1.63 18.50 1.17
N TRP A 135 1.51 17.24 0.75
CA TRP A 135 0.33 16.76 0.06
C TRP A 135 -0.91 16.87 0.95
N THR A 136 -2.01 17.37 0.38
CA THR A 136 -3.30 17.47 1.09
C THR A 136 -4.44 16.99 0.21
N CYS A 137 -5.33 16.22 0.82
CA CYS A 137 -6.60 15.81 0.22
C CYS A 137 -7.61 16.95 0.29
N LYS A 138 -8.24 17.28 -0.84
CA LYS A 138 -9.32 18.26 -0.94
C LYS A 138 -10.64 17.55 -0.66
N TYR A 139 -11.30 17.98 0.42
CA TYR A 139 -12.66 17.57 0.75
C TYR A 139 -13.63 18.57 0.11
N ASP A 140 -14.52 18.07 -0.75
CA ASP A 140 -15.59 18.86 -1.37
C ASP A 140 -16.88 18.85 -0.52
#